data_AF-A0A815IMW1-F1
#
_entry.id   AF-A0A815IMW1-F1
#
_cell.length_a   1.000
_cell.length_b   1.000
_cell.length_c   1.000
_cell.angle_alpha   90.00
_cell.angle_beta   90.00
_cell.angle_gamma   90.00
#
_symmetry.space_group_name_H-M   'P 1'
#
loop_
_entity.id
_entity.type
_entity.pdbx_description
1 polymer ?
#
loop_
_entity_poly.entity_id
_entity_poly.type
_entity_poly.pdbx_seq_one_letter_code
_entity_poly.pdbx_strand_id
1 'polypeptide(L)'
;MNYFYCLAFLIIYLGNFIGCQSQRTNIANQGLYSSISISCTDGNCRHHATIIAGSILGGGVGIIFLLIIFALCWKHCKGRPLKTNPKFIQSTNQRYSQDNSTDDTLFKSGIWSSRHIQDGLWYGFHRLTLTFDPQLCKVTGSGSDNNGVFLLDGVYSLATKRMGLVKTYQMELSKRSEDLKYQMLVQLVWNAKSSQFEGKWYIRTKSYSGENKFQLKFTSQQQSHPCKTV
;
A
#
# COMPACT_ATOMS: atom_id res chain seq x y z
N MET A 1 8.19 6.85 10.56
CA MET A 1 9.11 6.24 11.53
C MET A 1 9.84 4.98 11.04
N ASN A 2 9.28 4.11 10.18
CA ASN A 2 9.93 2.81 9.87
C ASN A 2 11.08 2.80 8.84
N TYR A 3 11.35 3.90 8.12
CA TYR A 3 12.52 3.99 7.22
C TYR A 3 13.84 4.15 7.99
N PHE A 4 13.79 4.75 9.17
CA PHE A 4 14.97 5.01 9.99
C PHE A 4 15.59 3.71 10.52
N TYR A 5 14.76 2.73 10.88
CA TYR A 5 15.24 1.44 11.39
C TYR A 5 15.91 0.58 10.31
N CYS A 6 15.41 0.60 9.07
CA CYS A 6 16.07 -0.11 7.96
C CYS A 6 17.42 0.52 7.60
N LEU A 7 17.51 1.85 7.58
CA LEU A 7 18.76 2.54 7.29
C LEU A 7 19.79 2.35 8.43
N ALA A 8 19.34 2.41 9.69
CA ALA A 8 20.19 2.20 10.85
C ALA A 8 20.79 0.79 10.90
N PHE A 9 19.99 -0.25 10.61
CA PHE A 9 20.50 -1.62 10.54
C PHE A 9 21.52 -1.82 9.40
N LEU A 10 21.29 -1.21 8.24
CA LEU A 10 22.23 -1.26 7.12
C LEU A 10 23.57 -0.58 7.47
N ILE A 11 23.53 0.57 8.14
CA ILE A 11 24.72 1.32 8.57
C ILE A 11 25.50 0.54 9.64
N ILE A 12 24.83 -0.07 10.61
CA ILE A 12 25.49 -0.90 11.64
C ILE A 12 26.15 -2.14 11.02
N TYR A 13 25.50 -2.77 10.03
CA TYR A 13 26.07 -3.95 9.36
C TYR A 13 27.29 -3.60 8.51
N LEU A 14 27.26 -2.48 7.78
CA LEU A 14 28.40 -1.99 7.00
C LEU A 14 29.55 -1.48 7.89
N GLY A 15 29.25 -0.82 9.00
CA GLY A 15 30.26 -0.33 9.95
C GLY A 15 31.08 -1.44 10.61
N ASN A 16 30.44 -2.55 10.97
CA ASN A 16 31.14 -3.71 11.54
C ASN A 16 31.99 -4.48 10.51
N PHE A 17 31.62 -4.42 9.23
CA PHE A 17 32.41 -5.04 8.17
C PHE A 17 33.72 -4.28 7.88
N ILE A 18 33.70 -2.95 8.01
CA ILE A 18 34.89 -2.10 7.82
C ILE A 18 35.82 -2.16 9.05
N GLY A 19 35.25 -2.24 10.26
CA GLY A 19 36.03 -2.36 11.51
C GLY A 19 36.86 -3.63 11.63
N CYS A 20 36.43 -4.74 10.99
CA CYS A 20 37.13 -6.02 11.07
C CYS A 20 38.31 -6.16 10.08
N GLN A 21 38.39 -5.30 9.05
CA GLN A 21 39.56 -5.21 8.15
C GLN A 21 40.65 -4.24 8.68
N SER A 22 40.30 -3.28 9.53
CA SER A 22 41.21 -2.20 9.96
C SER A 22 42.12 -2.51 11.16
N GLN A 23 42.18 -3.75 11.65
CA GLN A 23 43.10 -4.16 12.72
C GLN A 23 44.30 -5.01 12.26
N ARG A 24 44.52 -5.15 10.94
CA ARG A 24 45.63 -5.97 10.41
C ARG A 24 46.65 -5.23 9.54
N THR A 25 46.79 -3.91 9.72
CA THR A 25 47.87 -3.13 9.09
C THR A 25 48.42 -2.12 10.08
N ASN A 26 49.14 -2.59 11.11
CA ASN A 26 49.97 -1.72 11.94
C ASN A 26 51.14 -2.49 12.55
N ILE A 27 51.87 -3.24 11.72
CA ILE A 27 53.26 -3.60 12.00
C ILE A 27 54.01 -3.57 10.66
N ALA A 28 55.20 -2.99 10.67
CA ALA A 28 56.19 -2.87 9.60
C ALA A 28 56.08 -1.61 8.72
N ASN A 29 56.49 -0.49 9.29
CA ASN A 29 57.07 0.61 8.52
C ASN A 29 58.56 0.73 8.88
N GLN A 30 59.38 -0.19 8.35
CA GLN A 30 60.81 0.02 8.11
C GLN A 30 61.18 -0.77 6.86
N GLY A 31 61.75 -0.06 5.89
CA GLY A 31 61.98 -0.57 4.55
C GLY A 31 63.04 -1.66 4.48
N LEU A 32 62.97 -2.46 3.42
CA LEU A 32 64.08 -2.76 2.52
C LEU A 32 63.55 -3.56 1.33
N TYR A 33 64.15 -3.33 0.17
CA TYR A 33 64.01 -4.15 -1.02
C TYR A 33 64.29 -5.62 -0.70
N SER A 34 63.30 -6.50 -0.89
CA SER A 34 63.54 -7.88 -1.32
C SER A 34 62.24 -8.48 -1.86
N SER A 35 62.28 -8.86 -3.12
CA SER A 35 61.34 -9.78 -3.76
C SER A 35 61.30 -11.09 -2.98
N ILE A 36 60.28 -11.25 -2.13
CA ILE A 36 59.95 -12.53 -1.51
C ILE A 36 58.76 -13.10 -2.27
N SER A 37 59.05 -13.99 -3.23
CA SER A 37 58.10 -15.00 -3.68
C SER A 37 57.81 -15.93 -2.49
N ILE A 38 56.69 -15.67 -1.81
CA ILE A 38 56.20 -16.52 -0.70
C ILE A 38 55.64 -17.80 -1.33
N SER A 39 56.52 -18.76 -1.59
CA SER A 39 56.14 -20.16 -1.77
C SER A 39 55.94 -20.77 -0.39
N CYS A 40 54.68 -20.83 0.07
CA CYS A 40 54.32 -21.53 1.29
C CYS A 40 54.21 -23.04 1.01
N THR A 41 55.35 -23.73 1.02
CA THR A 41 55.40 -25.19 1.22
C THR A 41 55.96 -25.45 2.60
N ASP A 42 55.10 -25.45 3.63
CA ASP A 42 55.33 -26.25 4.84
C ASP A 42 54.09 -26.26 5.76
N GLY A 43 53.69 -27.46 6.17
CA GLY A 43 53.01 -27.89 7.41
C GLY A 43 51.76 -27.19 7.99
N ASN A 44 51.50 -25.90 7.71
CA ASN A 44 50.53 -25.07 8.44
C ASN A 44 49.33 -24.60 7.59
N CYS A 45 49.05 -25.29 6.49
CA CYS A 45 47.91 -24.99 5.60
C CYS A 45 46.52 -25.22 6.23
N ARG A 46 46.43 -25.81 7.44
CA ARG A 46 45.14 -26.05 8.11
C ARG A 46 44.46 -24.77 8.63
N HIS A 47 45.23 -23.77 9.05
CA HIS A 47 44.66 -22.52 9.59
C HIS A 47 44.06 -21.61 8.52
N HIS A 48 44.55 -21.65 7.28
CA HIS A 48 43.97 -20.89 6.18
C HIS A 48 42.66 -21.50 5.69
N ALA A 49 42.55 -22.83 5.64
CA ALA A 49 41.33 -23.52 5.24
C ALA A 49 40.15 -23.24 6.19
N THR A 50 40.40 -23.15 7.50
CA THR A 50 39.35 -22.84 8.50
C THR A 50 38.87 -21.39 8.41
N ILE A 51 39.77 -20.45 8.15
CA ILE A 51 39.41 -19.03 7.96
C ILE A 51 38.60 -18.85 6.67
N ILE A 52 39.01 -19.49 5.57
CA ILE A 52 38.29 -19.45 4.30
C ILE A 52 36.90 -20.09 4.44
N ALA A 53 36.81 -21.26 5.09
CA ALA A 53 35.53 -21.91 5.37
C ALA A 53 34.60 -21.05 6.25
N GLY A 54 35.16 -20.39 7.27
CA GLY A 54 34.42 -19.46 8.13
C GLY A 54 33.87 -18.25 7.37
N SER A 55 34.65 -17.67 6.45
CA SER A 55 34.19 -16.55 5.62
C SER A 55 33.10 -16.95 4.63
N ILE A 56 33.17 -18.15 4.04
CA ILE A 56 32.13 -18.67 3.13
C ILE A 56 30.82 -18.91 3.89
N LEU A 57 30.89 -19.55 5.07
CA LEU A 57 29.73 -19.80 5.91
C LEU A 57 29.11 -18.50 6.44
N GLY A 58 29.93 -17.57 6.94
CA GLY A 58 29.47 -16.26 7.42
C GLY A 58 28.86 -15.41 6.32
N GLY A 59 29.47 -15.38 5.13
CA GLY A 59 28.94 -14.70 3.95
C GLY A 59 27.59 -15.27 3.50
N GLY A 60 27.46 -16.60 3.49
CA GLY A 60 26.20 -17.28 3.18
C GLY A 60 25.06 -16.89 4.12
N VAL A 61 25.31 -16.91 5.44
CA VAL A 61 24.32 -16.50 6.46
C VAL A 61 23.95 -15.02 6.30
N GLY A 62 24.92 -14.14 6.05
CA GLY A 62 24.68 -12.71 5.84
C GLY A 62 23.78 -12.42 4.64
N ILE A 63 24.01 -13.10 3.51
CA ILE A 63 23.17 -12.95 2.30
C ILE A 63 21.74 -13.42 2.57
N ILE A 64 21.56 -14.55 3.27
CA ILE A 64 20.22 -15.05 3.62
C ILE A 64 19.47 -14.02 4.47
N PHE A 65 20.12 -13.43 5.48
CA PHE A 65 19.51 -12.38 6.29
C PHE A 65 19.12 -11.15 5.46
N LEU A 66 19.97 -10.70 4.54
CA LEU A 66 19.66 -9.58 3.64
C LEU A 66 18.46 -9.89 2.74
N LEU A 67 18.36 -11.10 2.20
CA LEU A 67 17.22 -11.53 1.39
C LEU A 67 15.92 -11.57 2.20
N ILE A 68 15.96 -12.02 3.46
CA ILE A 68 14.80 -12.01 4.37
C ILE A 68 14.36 -10.57 4.65
N ILE A 69 15.30 -9.68 5.01
CA ILE A 69 15.01 -8.26 5.26
C ILE A 69 14.41 -7.62 4.01
N PHE A 70 14.98 -7.89 2.84
CA PHE A 70 14.47 -7.39 1.56
C PHE A 70 13.07 -7.93 1.27
N ALA A 71 12.82 -9.23 1.47
CA ALA A 71 11.50 -9.84 1.27
C ALA A 71 10.44 -9.26 2.22
N LEU A 72 10.79 -9.03 3.49
CA LEU A 72 9.92 -8.38 4.48
C LEU A 72 9.64 -6.92 4.12
N CYS A 73 10.66 -6.17 3.70
CA CYS A 73 10.53 -4.80 3.21
C CYS A 73 9.64 -4.73 1.96
N TRP A 74 9.85 -5.65 1.02
CA TRP A 74 9.10 -5.75 -0.22
C TRP A 74 7.63 -6.10 0.05
N LYS A 75 7.36 -7.03 0.96
CA LYS A 75 6.00 -7.38 1.41
C LYS A 75 5.31 -6.18 2.09
N HIS A 76 6.01 -5.44 2.94
CA HIS A 76 5.50 -4.21 3.56
C HIS A 76 5.31 -3.04 2.57
N CYS A 77 6.04 -3.04 1.46
CA CYS A 77 5.91 -2.01 0.41
C CYS A 77 4.83 -2.35 -0.62
N LYS A 78 4.58 -3.63 -0.93
CA LYS A 78 3.59 -4.08 -1.93
C LYS A 78 2.12 -3.85 -1.55
N GLY A 79 1.84 -3.54 -0.29
CA GLY A 79 0.48 -3.23 0.17
C GLY A 79 0.10 -1.75 0.09
N ARG A 80 1.02 -0.84 -0.24
CA ARG A 80 0.69 0.59 -0.18
C ARG A 80 -0.16 0.99 -1.38
N PRO A 81 -1.31 1.67 -1.20
CA PRO A 81 -2.05 2.23 -2.33
C PRO A 81 -1.12 3.15 -3.14
N LEU A 82 -1.34 3.23 -4.46
CA LEU A 82 -0.90 4.42 -5.21
C LEU A 82 -1.52 5.60 -4.46
N LYS A 83 -0.67 6.37 -3.77
CA LYS A 83 -0.99 7.14 -2.56
C LYS A 83 -2.12 8.18 -2.65
N THR A 84 -2.80 8.32 -3.78
CA THR A 84 -3.92 9.24 -3.95
C THR A 84 -4.91 8.68 -5.00
N ASN A 85 -6.21 8.96 -4.82
CA ASN A 85 -7.26 8.58 -5.77
C ASN A 85 -6.95 9.00 -7.23
N PRO A 86 -6.42 10.21 -7.51
CA PRO A 86 -6.01 10.60 -8.86
C PRO A 86 -5.06 9.60 -9.54
N LYS A 87 -4.04 9.12 -8.81
CA LYS A 87 -3.08 8.15 -9.36
C LYS A 87 -3.71 6.78 -9.62
N PHE A 88 -4.61 6.34 -8.74
CA PHE A 88 -5.33 5.08 -8.92
C PHE A 88 -6.23 5.12 -10.18
N ILE A 89 -6.92 6.24 -10.36
CA ILE A 89 -7.85 6.45 -11.47
C ILE A 89 -7.13 6.51 -12.82
N GLN A 90 -5.97 7.18 -12.87
CA GLN A 90 -5.15 7.35 -14.08
C GLN A 90 -4.26 6.14 -14.42
N SER A 91 -4.01 5.24 -13.47
CA SER A 91 -3.09 4.11 -13.68
C SER A 91 -3.67 3.09 -14.67
N THR A 92 -3.18 3.09 -15.91
CA THR A 92 -3.57 2.13 -16.97
C THR A 92 -2.96 0.73 -16.77
N ASN A 93 -2.26 0.49 -15.66
CA ASN A 93 -1.67 -0.81 -15.36
C ASN A 93 -2.76 -1.81 -14.95
N GLN A 94 -3.47 -2.38 -15.92
CA GLN A 94 -3.93 -3.77 -15.93
C GLN A 94 -4.58 -4.09 -17.26
N ARG A 95 -4.30 -5.30 -17.73
CA ARG A 95 -4.86 -6.00 -18.90
C ARG A 95 -6.38 -6.11 -18.82
N TYR A 96 -7.08 -5.00 -18.90
CA TYR A 96 -8.51 -4.99 -19.14
C TYR A 96 -8.67 -5.07 -20.65
N SER A 97 -9.15 -6.21 -21.12
CA SER A 97 -9.54 -6.41 -22.50
C SER A 97 -10.39 -5.24 -22.92
N GLN A 98 -9.93 -4.58 -23.97
CA GLN A 98 -10.59 -3.48 -24.64
C GLN A 98 -11.90 -4.01 -25.22
N ASP A 99 -12.91 -4.11 -24.37
CA ASP A 99 -14.26 -4.42 -24.79
C ASP A 99 -14.84 -3.12 -25.34
N ASN A 100 -14.77 -2.99 -26.66
CA ASN A 100 -15.31 -1.89 -27.47
C ASN A 100 -16.85 -1.89 -27.42
N SER A 101 -17.45 -1.87 -26.22
CA SER A 101 -18.88 -1.67 -26.07
C SER A 101 -19.16 -0.17 -25.90
N THR A 102 -19.97 0.31 -26.84
CA THR A 102 -20.60 1.63 -26.89
C THR A 102 -21.15 2.09 -25.53
N ASP A 103 -20.58 3.17 -25.03
CA ASP A 103 -21.22 4.36 -24.43
C ASP A 103 -22.32 4.22 -23.36
N ASP A 104 -22.54 3.05 -22.77
CA ASP A 104 -23.34 2.96 -21.54
C ASP A 104 -22.45 3.24 -20.32
N THR A 105 -22.75 4.34 -19.63
CA THR A 105 -22.13 4.63 -18.34
C THR A 105 -22.52 3.52 -17.35
N LEU A 106 -21.60 2.57 -17.10
CA LEU A 106 -21.80 1.48 -16.13
C LEU A 106 -22.19 2.01 -14.74
N PHE A 107 -21.72 3.21 -14.41
CA PHE A 107 -22.13 3.91 -13.21
C PHE A 107 -23.49 4.59 -13.41
N LYS A 108 -24.45 4.27 -12.52
CA LYS A 108 -25.78 4.88 -12.48
C LYS A 108 -25.97 5.69 -11.20
N SER A 109 -26.46 6.92 -11.32
CA SER A 109 -26.95 7.70 -10.18
C SER A 109 -28.14 6.99 -9.53
N GLY A 110 -28.18 6.94 -8.20
CA GLY A 110 -29.26 6.31 -7.46
C GLY A 110 -28.82 5.73 -6.12
N ILE A 111 -29.52 4.69 -5.70
CA ILE A 111 -29.33 3.99 -4.45
C ILE A 111 -28.36 2.83 -4.68
N TRP A 112 -27.34 2.79 -3.85
CA TRP A 112 -26.32 1.76 -3.82
C TRP A 112 -26.29 1.09 -2.45
N SER A 113 -25.79 -0.14 -2.45
CA SER A 113 -25.53 -0.95 -1.28
C SER A 113 -24.03 -1.13 -1.12
N SER A 114 -23.51 -0.83 0.06
CA SER A 114 -22.09 -0.95 0.39
C SER A 114 -21.85 -1.97 1.48
N ARG A 115 -20.72 -2.69 1.38
CA ARG A 115 -20.19 -3.52 2.45
C ARG A 115 -18.68 -3.51 2.44
N HIS A 116 -18.07 -3.74 3.58
CA HIS A 116 -16.62 -3.74 3.73
C HIS A 116 -16.19 -4.80 4.73
N ILE A 117 -14.92 -5.22 4.66
CA ILE A 117 -14.34 -6.08 5.68
C ILE A 117 -13.69 -5.21 6.75
N GLN A 118 -13.96 -5.52 8.01
CA GLN A 118 -13.24 -5.00 9.17
C GLN A 118 -12.96 -6.20 10.10
N ASP A 119 -11.74 -6.32 10.62
CA ASP A 119 -11.33 -7.42 11.51
C ASP A 119 -11.67 -8.83 10.98
N GLY A 120 -11.60 -9.01 9.65
CA GLY A 120 -11.88 -10.28 8.97
C GLY A 120 -13.36 -10.59 8.73
N LEU A 121 -14.28 -9.76 9.23
CA LEU A 121 -15.73 -9.91 9.09
C LEU A 121 -16.31 -8.90 8.10
N TRP A 122 -17.38 -9.28 7.41
CA TRP A 122 -18.13 -8.37 6.54
C TRP A 122 -19.10 -7.53 7.34
N TYR A 123 -19.00 -6.21 7.20
CA TYR A 123 -19.91 -5.21 7.75
C TYR A 123 -20.71 -4.55 6.62
N GLY A 124 -22.01 -4.36 6.86
CA GLY A 124 -23.00 -3.95 5.87
C GLY A 124 -24.21 -4.89 5.85
N PHE A 125 -25.12 -4.80 4.89
CA PHE A 125 -25.18 -3.90 3.73
C PHE A 125 -25.74 -2.52 4.11
N HIS A 126 -24.94 -1.46 3.95
CA HIS A 126 -25.38 -0.09 4.20
C HIS A 126 -25.87 0.58 2.93
N ARG A 127 -27.07 1.16 3.01
CA ARG A 127 -27.67 1.92 1.93
C ARG A 127 -27.04 3.31 1.85
N LEU A 128 -26.66 3.71 0.65
CA LEU A 128 -26.14 5.04 0.36
C LEU A 128 -26.68 5.53 -0.99
N THR A 129 -26.68 6.84 -1.18
CA THR A 129 -27.09 7.48 -2.43
C THR A 129 -25.86 8.03 -3.10
N LEU A 130 -25.68 7.75 -4.40
CA LEU A 130 -24.63 8.34 -5.21
C LEU A 130 -25.21 9.05 -6.42
N THR A 131 -24.61 10.17 -6.75
CA THR A 131 -24.90 10.97 -7.94
C THR A 131 -23.62 11.11 -8.75
N PHE A 132 -23.72 10.89 -10.06
CA PHE A 132 -22.62 11.08 -10.99
C PHE A 132 -22.90 12.24 -11.92
N ASP A 133 -21.96 13.18 -11.93
CA ASP A 133 -21.86 14.25 -12.90
C ASP A 133 -20.89 13.80 -14.01
N PRO A 134 -21.39 13.48 -15.22
CA PRO A 134 -20.57 13.03 -16.34
C PRO A 134 -19.65 14.13 -16.89
N GLN A 135 -20.01 15.41 -16.75
CA GLN A 135 -19.19 16.52 -17.26
C GLN A 135 -17.93 16.70 -16.43
N LEU A 136 -18.04 16.54 -15.10
CA LEU A 136 -16.93 16.65 -14.17
C LEU A 136 -16.29 15.30 -13.83
N CYS A 137 -16.81 14.21 -14.37
CA CYS A 137 -16.47 12.84 -13.95
C CYS A 137 -16.56 12.66 -12.43
N LYS A 138 -17.44 13.41 -11.77
CA LYS A 138 -17.49 13.56 -10.33
C LYS A 138 -18.58 12.67 -9.74
N VAL A 139 -18.25 11.96 -8.67
CA VAL A 139 -19.22 11.17 -7.91
C VAL A 139 -19.37 11.80 -6.53
N THR A 140 -20.59 12.18 -6.19
CA THR A 140 -20.95 12.66 -4.86
C THR A 140 -22.00 11.74 -4.25
N GLY A 141 -22.15 11.79 -2.93
CA GLY A 141 -23.17 11.00 -2.28
C GLY A 141 -23.18 11.13 -0.77
N SER A 142 -24.08 10.39 -0.15
CA SER A 142 -24.21 10.32 1.30
C SER A 142 -24.82 9.00 1.73
N GLY A 143 -24.64 8.67 3.00
CA GLY A 143 -25.23 7.49 3.60
C GLY A 143 -25.07 7.51 5.11
N SER A 144 -25.48 6.42 5.73
CA SER A 144 -25.27 6.19 7.16
C SER A 144 -24.87 4.74 7.39
N ASP A 145 -24.00 4.52 8.36
CA ASP A 145 -23.64 3.21 8.86
C ASP A 145 -23.50 3.24 10.38
N ASN A 146 -22.95 2.16 10.95
CA ASN A 146 -22.79 2.01 12.39
C ASN A 146 -21.88 3.09 13.02
N ASN A 147 -21.04 3.77 12.23
CA ASN A 147 -20.17 4.85 12.68
C ASN A 147 -20.80 6.24 12.50
N GLY A 148 -22.00 6.33 11.91
CA GLY A 148 -22.77 7.55 11.75
C GLY A 148 -23.01 7.97 10.30
N VAL A 149 -23.49 9.21 10.14
CA VAL A 149 -23.77 9.81 8.83
C VAL A 149 -22.49 10.24 8.15
N PHE A 150 -22.39 10.00 6.85
CA PHE A 150 -21.21 10.34 6.07
C PHE A 150 -21.56 10.92 4.70
N LEU A 151 -20.60 11.69 4.18
CA LEU A 151 -20.58 12.19 2.80
C LEU A 151 -19.52 11.43 2.00
N LEU A 152 -19.78 11.27 0.70
CA LEU A 152 -18.88 10.72 -0.29
C LEU A 152 -18.59 11.78 -1.34
N ASP A 153 -17.31 11.97 -1.65
CA ASP A 153 -16.84 12.81 -2.76
C ASP A 153 -15.73 12.08 -3.51
N GLY A 154 -15.72 12.14 -4.82
CA GLY A 154 -14.80 11.35 -5.61
C GLY A 154 -14.92 11.52 -7.11
N VAL A 155 -14.18 10.68 -7.82
CA VAL A 155 -14.07 10.71 -9.28
C VAL A 155 -14.26 9.30 -9.83
N TYR A 156 -15.02 9.19 -10.90
CA TYR A 156 -15.20 7.97 -11.67
C TYR A 156 -14.66 8.16 -13.09
N SER A 157 -13.75 7.30 -13.53
CA SER A 157 -13.20 7.33 -14.88
C SER A 157 -13.97 6.39 -15.79
N LEU A 158 -14.61 6.97 -16.81
CA LEU A 158 -15.29 6.24 -17.87
C LEU A 158 -14.32 5.39 -18.72
N ALA A 159 -13.05 5.80 -18.83
CA ALA A 159 -12.04 5.10 -19.60
C ALA A 159 -11.51 3.86 -18.87
N THR A 160 -11.22 3.97 -17.57
CA THR A 160 -10.61 2.88 -16.79
C THR A 160 -11.64 2.06 -16.00
N LYS A 161 -12.90 2.50 -15.98
CA LYS A 161 -13.97 1.95 -15.13
C LYS A 161 -13.56 1.87 -13.65
N ARG A 162 -12.74 2.81 -13.21
CA ARG A 162 -12.25 2.93 -11.82
C ARG A 162 -12.88 4.11 -11.12
N MET A 163 -13.05 3.96 -9.81
CA MET A 163 -13.65 4.96 -8.95
C MET A 163 -12.78 5.17 -7.72
N GLY A 164 -12.48 6.43 -7.41
CA GLY A 164 -11.84 6.83 -6.17
C GLY A 164 -12.77 7.72 -5.38
N LEU A 165 -13.21 7.28 -4.20
CA LEU A 165 -14.06 8.03 -3.28
C LEU A 165 -13.29 8.42 -2.02
N VAL A 166 -13.74 9.49 -1.38
CA VAL A 166 -13.36 9.94 -0.05
C VAL A 166 -14.63 9.97 0.79
N LYS A 167 -14.69 9.11 1.80
CA LYS A 167 -15.77 9.06 2.77
C LYS A 167 -15.41 9.91 3.97
N THR A 168 -16.24 10.89 4.28
CA THR A 168 -16.04 11.81 5.42
C THR A 168 -17.24 11.71 6.35
N TYR A 169 -17.01 11.34 7.60
CA TYR A 169 -18.08 11.29 8.60
C TYR A 169 -18.41 12.69 9.11
N GLN A 170 -19.71 12.96 9.25
CA GLN A 170 -20.21 14.15 9.92
C GLN A 170 -20.20 13.87 11.43
N MET A 171 -19.22 14.41 12.15
CA MET A 171 -19.26 14.35 13.61
C MET A 171 -20.38 15.26 14.12
N GLU A 172 -21.32 14.70 14.89
CA GLU A 172 -22.21 15.52 15.70
C GLU A 172 -21.37 16.27 16.75
N LEU A 173 -21.64 17.58 16.86
CA LEU A 173 -20.92 18.60 17.65
C LEU A 173 -21.01 18.38 19.18
N SER A 174 -20.72 17.17 19.67
CA SER A 174 -20.55 16.95 21.10
C SER A 174 -19.16 17.43 21.53
N LYS A 175 -19.18 18.53 22.28
CA LYS A 175 -18.03 19.26 22.84
C LYS A 175 -17.05 18.31 23.56
N ARG A 176 -15.94 17.90 22.91
CA ARG A 176 -14.60 17.68 23.53
C ARG A 176 -13.53 17.00 22.67
N SER A 177 -13.77 16.65 21.41
CA SER A 177 -12.77 15.92 20.62
C SER A 177 -12.25 16.76 19.47
N GLU A 178 -11.04 17.29 19.63
CA GLU A 178 -10.25 17.96 18.60
C GLU A 178 -10.31 17.23 17.24
N ASP A 179 -10.85 17.90 16.21
CA ASP A 179 -10.46 17.84 14.79
C ASP A 179 -10.21 16.49 14.09
N LEU A 180 -10.75 15.38 14.58
CA LEU A 180 -10.67 14.09 13.88
C LEU A 180 -11.73 14.03 12.78
N LYS A 181 -11.55 14.80 11.70
CA LYS A 181 -12.19 14.54 10.41
C LYS A 181 -11.74 13.16 9.94
N TYR A 182 -12.51 12.13 10.30
CA TYR A 182 -12.23 10.76 9.91
C TYR A 182 -12.52 10.61 8.43
N GLN A 183 -11.45 10.51 7.64
CA GLN A 183 -11.51 10.31 6.20
C GLN A 183 -11.08 8.88 5.86
N MET A 184 -11.91 8.20 5.07
CA MET A 184 -11.61 6.90 4.50
C MET A 184 -11.54 7.03 2.99
N LEU A 185 -10.40 6.64 2.41
CA LEU A 185 -10.25 6.55 0.96
C LEU A 185 -10.82 5.21 0.48
N VAL A 186 -11.55 5.21 -0.62
CA VAL A 186 -12.12 4.00 -1.23
C VAL A 186 -11.71 3.96 -2.69
N GLN A 187 -11.09 2.87 -3.13
CA GLN A 187 -10.64 2.68 -4.50
C GLN A 187 -11.26 1.42 -5.06
N LEU A 188 -12.07 1.56 -6.11
CA LEU A 188 -12.89 0.50 -6.68
C LEU A 188 -12.67 0.37 -8.18
N VAL A 189 -12.82 -0.85 -8.67
CA VAL A 189 -12.83 -1.19 -10.09
C VAL A 189 -14.14 -1.90 -10.38
N TRP A 190 -14.74 -1.63 -11.54
CA TRP A 190 -15.88 -2.41 -12.00
C TRP A 190 -15.49 -3.88 -12.18
N ASN A 191 -16.32 -4.79 -11.66
CA ASN A 191 -16.21 -6.22 -11.90
C ASN A 191 -17.42 -6.68 -12.71
N ALA A 192 -17.19 -7.00 -13.99
CA ALA A 192 -18.25 -7.43 -14.90
C ALA A 192 -18.90 -8.76 -14.48
N LYS A 193 -18.14 -9.68 -13.86
CA LYS A 193 -18.66 -11.00 -13.45
C LYS A 193 -19.69 -10.88 -12.33
N SER A 194 -19.44 -9.99 -11.37
CA SER A 194 -20.33 -9.76 -10.22
C SER A 194 -21.25 -8.56 -10.39
N SER A 195 -21.12 -7.81 -11.49
CA SER A 195 -21.89 -6.59 -11.79
C SER A 195 -21.88 -5.58 -10.64
N GLN A 196 -20.71 -5.37 -10.05
CA GLN A 196 -20.52 -4.44 -8.93
C GLN A 196 -19.12 -3.85 -8.92
N PHE A 197 -18.93 -2.76 -8.19
CA PHE A 197 -17.63 -2.17 -7.94
C PHE A 197 -16.95 -2.85 -6.76
N GLU A 198 -15.70 -3.26 -6.93
CA GLU A 198 -14.92 -3.98 -5.92
C GLU A 198 -13.53 -3.36 -5.78
N GLY A 199 -13.00 -3.38 -4.56
CA GLY A 199 -11.65 -2.92 -4.31
C GLY A 199 -11.33 -2.83 -2.84
N LYS A 200 -10.69 -1.74 -2.42
CA LYS A 200 -10.23 -1.56 -1.06
C LYS A 200 -10.66 -0.22 -0.48
N TRP A 201 -10.89 -0.21 0.83
CA TRP A 201 -10.86 1.00 1.63
C TRP A 201 -9.50 1.15 2.32
N TYR A 202 -9.13 2.39 2.62
CA TYR A 202 -7.91 2.76 3.33
C TYR A 202 -8.21 3.85 4.35
N ILE A 203 -7.72 3.67 5.57
CA ILE A 203 -7.81 4.67 6.63
C ILE A 203 -6.41 4.95 7.13
N ARG A 204 -6.13 6.22 7.39
CA ARG A 204 -4.86 6.65 7.96
C ARG A 204 -5.07 7.84 8.87
N THR A 205 -4.78 7.64 10.15
CA THR A 205 -4.73 8.67 11.18
C THR A 205 -3.29 8.77 11.71
N LYS A 206 -3.07 9.59 12.75
CA LYS A 206 -1.77 9.65 13.45
C LYS A 206 -1.42 8.33 14.15
N SER A 207 -2.41 7.62 14.68
CA SER A 207 -2.25 6.44 15.53
C SER A 207 -2.66 5.12 14.86
N TYR A 208 -3.39 5.18 13.75
CA TYR A 208 -3.96 4.00 13.10
C TYR A 208 -3.80 4.03 11.58
N SER A 209 -3.54 2.88 11.00
CA SER A 209 -3.58 2.67 9.55
C SER A 209 -4.24 1.33 9.29
N GLY A 210 -5.24 1.33 8.41
CA GLY A 210 -5.99 0.13 8.05
C GLY A 210 -6.30 0.11 6.57
N GLU A 211 -6.41 -1.10 6.02
CA GLU A 211 -6.96 -1.33 4.69
C GLU A 211 -7.67 -2.67 4.64
N ASN A 212 -8.76 -2.75 3.87
CA ASN A 212 -9.42 -4.02 3.60
C ASN A 212 -10.36 -3.93 2.41
N LYS A 213 -11.06 -5.03 2.09
CA LYS A 213 -11.98 -5.11 0.96
C LYS A 213 -13.19 -4.20 1.14
N PHE A 214 -13.62 -3.60 0.03
CA PHE A 214 -14.83 -2.79 -0.08
C PHE A 214 -15.61 -3.20 -1.33
N GLN A 215 -16.94 -3.22 -1.24
CA GLN A 215 -17.83 -3.51 -2.35
C GLN A 215 -18.99 -2.53 -2.40
N LEU A 216 -19.39 -2.19 -3.62
CA LEU A 216 -20.44 -1.24 -3.92
C LEU A 216 -21.32 -1.79 -5.06
N LYS A 217 -22.59 -2.06 -4.78
CA LYS A 217 -23.55 -2.68 -5.70
C LYS A 217 -24.76 -1.78 -5.95
N PHE A 218 -25.10 -1.56 -7.21
CA PHE A 218 -26.26 -0.76 -7.57
C PHE A 218 -27.54 -1.49 -7.15
N THR A 219 -28.49 -0.75 -6.56
CA THR A 219 -29.76 -1.32 -6.09
C THR A 219 -30.92 -0.80 -6.92
N SER A 220 -31.12 0.52 -6.98
CA SER A 220 -32.22 1.12 -7.73
C SER A 220 -31.97 2.59 -8.04
N GLN A 221 -32.70 3.15 -9.01
CA GLN A 221 -32.68 4.59 -9.25
C GLN A 221 -33.38 5.33 -8.09
N GLN A 222 -32.91 6.54 -7.79
CA GLN A 222 -33.60 7.40 -6.83
C GLN A 222 -34.92 7.85 -7.47
N GLN A 223 -36.06 7.41 -6.93
CA GLN A 223 -37.36 7.89 -7.37
C GLN A 223 -37.43 9.40 -7.10
N SER A 224 -37.41 10.21 -8.16
CA SER A 224 -37.83 11.60 -8.09
C SER A 224 -39.32 11.59 -7.75
N HIS A 225 -39.69 11.89 -6.50
CA HIS A 225 -41.08 12.19 -6.23
C HIS A 225 -41.42 13.48 -6.99
N PRO A 226 -42.32 13.45 -7.99
CA PRO A 226 -42.82 14.69 -8.56
C PRO A 226 -43.47 15.44 -7.40
N CYS A 227 -42.99 16.66 -7.15
CA CYS A 227 -43.62 17.57 -6.22
C CYS A 227 -45.07 17.72 -6.69
N LYS A 228 -46.01 17.17 -5.92
CA LYS A 228 -47.42 17.50 -6.11
C LYS A 228 -47.55 18.94 -5.61
N THR A 229 -47.60 19.88 -6.55
CA THR A 229 -48.17 21.21 -6.31
C THR A 229 -49.57 20.99 -5.74
N VAL A 230 -49.74 21.42 -4.48
CA VAL A 230 -51.04 21.59 -3.84
C VAL A 230 -51.58 22.95 -4.24
#